data_AF-A0AA96QRE7-F1
#
_entry.id   AF-A0AA96QRE7-F1
#
_cell.length_a   1.000
_cell.length_b   1.000
_cell.length_c   1.000
_cell.angle_alpha   90.00
_cell.angle_beta   90.00
_cell.angle_gamma   90.00
#
_symmetry.space_group_name_H-M   'P 1'
#
loop_
_entity.id
_entity.type
_entity.pdbx_description
1 polymer ?
#
loop_
_entity_poly.entity_id
_entity_poly.type
_entity_poly.pdbx_seq_one_letter_code
_entity_poly.pdbx_strand_id
1 'polypeptide(L)'
;MTGATPDVPQSKRRSALDALMADKCPGMTIRDIERRAGLKEGNLGHYLKTPQRGEIPRVRVMERFAHALETSITEVSRAFAADSRLALDDGPAPMSGEEIELLALFRRLDDAHRPMALALVETVRRQQDATTPPGAGTD
;
A
#
# COMPACT_ATOMS: atom_id res chain seq x y z
N MET A 1 -19.88 -34.14 17.18
CA MET A 1 -18.45 -33.84 17.00
C MET A 1 -18.37 -32.66 16.05
N THR A 2 -18.41 -31.45 16.60
CA THR A 2 -18.43 -30.19 15.83
C THR A 2 -17.03 -29.62 15.91
N GLY A 3 -16.29 -29.68 14.80
CA GLY A 3 -14.95 -29.14 14.70
C GLY A 3 -14.98 -27.63 14.76
N ALA A 4 -14.53 -27.06 15.87
CA ALA A 4 -14.22 -25.65 15.98
C ALA A 4 -13.01 -25.35 15.08
N THR A 5 -13.21 -24.47 14.10
CA THR A 5 -12.11 -23.84 13.37
C THR A 5 -11.22 -23.13 14.38
N PRO A 6 -9.90 -23.39 14.43
CA PRO A 6 -9.04 -22.67 15.36
C PRO A 6 -8.98 -21.20 14.93
N ASP A 7 -9.50 -20.34 15.79
CA ASP A 7 -9.29 -18.90 15.78
C ASP A 7 -7.77 -18.68 15.94
N VAL A 8 -7.10 -18.37 14.83
CA VAL A 8 -5.67 -18.10 14.82
C VAL A 8 -5.48 -16.73 15.45
N PRO A 9 -4.82 -16.61 16.62
CA PRO A 9 -4.58 -15.31 17.23
C PRO A 9 -3.71 -14.49 16.26
N GLN A 10 -4.28 -13.40 15.73
CA GLN A 10 -3.55 -12.40 14.98
C GLN A 10 -2.47 -11.81 15.89
N SER A 11 -1.27 -12.40 15.88
CA SER A 11 -0.12 -11.82 16.55
C SER A 11 0.08 -10.43 15.96
N LYS A 12 0.24 -9.42 16.83
CA LYS A 12 0.61 -8.04 16.45
C LYS A 12 1.94 -8.07 15.69
N ARG A 13 1.90 -8.36 14.39
CA ARG A 13 3.04 -8.15 13.51
C ARG A 13 3.36 -6.66 13.58
N ARG A 14 4.57 -6.32 14.02
CA ARG A 14 5.06 -4.94 13.91
C ARG A 14 4.97 -4.56 12.43
N SER A 15 4.51 -3.34 12.16
CA SER A 15 4.36 -2.85 10.79
C SER A 15 5.70 -2.90 10.06
N ALA A 16 5.68 -3.28 8.79
CA ALA A 16 6.85 -3.32 7.92
C ALA A 16 7.46 -1.92 7.76
N LEU A 17 6.64 -0.87 7.77
CA LEU A 17 7.11 0.51 7.79
C LEU A 17 7.77 0.87 9.13
N ASP A 18 7.22 0.44 10.26
CA ASP A 18 7.89 0.61 11.57
C ASP A 18 9.26 -0.11 11.60
N ALA A 19 9.33 -1.31 11.00
CA ALA A 19 10.58 -2.07 10.89
C ALA A 19 11.60 -1.36 9.98
N LEU A 20 11.17 -0.84 8.83
CA LEU A 20 12.02 -0.06 7.92
C LEU A 20 12.56 1.20 8.60
N MET A 21 11.72 1.90 9.39
CA MET A 21 12.14 3.07 10.15
C MET A 21 13.16 2.71 11.23
N ALA A 22 12.97 1.60 11.93
CA ALA A 22 13.90 1.12 12.93
C ALA A 22 15.26 0.69 12.33
N ASP A 23 15.26 0.15 11.11
CA ASP A 23 16.48 -0.20 10.36
C ASP A 23 17.25 1.06 9.90
N LYS A 24 16.57 1.98 9.22
CA LYS A 24 17.22 3.16 8.62
C LYS A 24 17.55 4.27 9.63
N CYS A 25 16.77 4.37 10.71
CA CYS A 25 16.86 5.45 11.70
C CYS A 25 16.83 4.90 13.14
N PRO A 26 17.82 4.06 13.52
CA PRO A 26 17.79 3.38 14.81
C PRO A 26 17.79 4.39 15.97
N GLY A 27 16.85 4.20 16.91
CA GLY A 27 16.72 5.04 18.10
C GLY A 27 16.13 6.44 17.87
N MET A 28 15.77 6.79 16.63
CA MET A 28 15.15 8.08 16.33
C MET A 28 13.63 8.03 16.46
N THR A 29 13.03 9.09 17.01
CA THR A 29 11.57 9.25 16.95
C THR A 29 11.16 9.78 15.58
N ILE A 30 9.89 9.59 15.18
CA ILE A 30 9.33 10.17 13.94
C ILE A 30 9.60 11.68 13.87
N ARG A 31 9.45 12.37 15.01
CA ARG A 31 9.70 13.82 15.10
C ARG A 31 11.15 14.17 14.81
N ASP A 32 12.10 13.36 15.25
CA ASP A 32 13.53 13.55 14.96
C ASP A 32 13.83 13.30 13.48
N ILE A 33 13.20 12.29 12.89
CA ILE A 33 13.31 11.96 11.47
C ILE A 33 12.76 13.12 10.61
N GLU A 34 11.56 13.61 10.94
CA GLU A 34 10.95 14.76 10.26
C GLU A 34 11.82 16.01 10.36
N ARG A 35 12.33 16.32 11.57
CA ARG A 35 13.21 17.47 11.80
C ARG A 35 14.51 17.36 11.00
N ARG A 36 15.15 16.19 10.99
CA ARG A 36 16.38 15.95 10.21
C ARG A 36 16.15 16.13 8.70
N ALA A 37 14.99 15.69 8.22
CA ALA A 37 14.60 15.80 6.81
C ALA A 37 14.04 17.18 6.41
N GLY A 38 14.05 18.18 7.31
CA GLY A 38 13.49 19.51 7.05
C GLY A 38 11.97 19.52 6.84
N LEU A 39 11.27 18.50 7.34
CA LEU A 39 9.82 18.37 7.25
C LEU A 39 9.13 19.02 8.46
N LYS A 40 7.90 19.50 8.25
CA LYS A 40 7.02 19.93 9.35
C LYS A 40 6.58 18.73 10.17
N GLU A 41 6.43 18.96 11.47
CA GLU A 41 5.96 17.95 12.42
C GLU A 41 4.60 17.37 11.98
N GLY A 42 4.51 16.03 11.95
CA GLY A 42 3.31 15.29 11.57
C GLY A 42 3.17 15.00 10.07
N ASN A 43 4.07 15.48 9.21
CA ASN A 43 4.05 15.18 7.76
C ASN A 43 4.15 13.69 7.44
N LEU A 44 4.93 12.95 8.23
CA LEU A 44 5.07 11.49 8.16
C LEU A 44 4.19 10.83 9.21
N GLY A 45 4.19 11.38 10.44
CA GLY A 45 3.46 10.83 11.57
C GLY A 45 1.95 10.63 11.34
N HIS A 46 1.34 11.47 10.50
CA HIS A 46 -0.06 11.32 10.10
C HIS A 46 -0.35 9.95 9.44
N TYR A 47 0.56 9.46 8.58
CA TYR A 47 0.39 8.22 7.83
C TYR A 47 0.70 6.96 8.63
N LEU A 48 1.24 7.13 9.85
CA LEU A 48 1.60 6.04 10.75
C LEU A 48 0.48 5.73 11.77
N LYS A 49 -0.62 6.49 11.76
CA LYS A 49 -1.77 6.28 12.66
C LYS A 49 -2.67 5.15 12.16
N THR A 50 -3.30 4.43 13.09
CA THR A 50 -4.13 3.23 12.84
C THR A 50 -5.19 3.37 11.73
N PRO A 51 -5.94 4.48 11.57
CA PRO A 51 -6.93 4.58 10.49
C PRO A 51 -6.32 4.81 9.11
N GLN A 52 -5.06 5.27 9.01
CA GLN A 52 -4.32 5.40 7.75
C GLN A 52 -3.44 4.18 7.45
N ARG A 53 -3.16 3.34 8.45
CA ARG A 53 -2.48 2.05 8.26
C ARG A 53 -3.43 1.09 7.54
N GLY A 54 -2.98 0.56 6.40
CA GLY A 54 -3.80 -0.33 5.58
C GLY A 54 -4.00 0.17 4.14
N GLU A 55 -3.76 1.46 3.89
CA GLU A 55 -3.87 2.07 2.56
C GLU A 55 -2.49 2.37 1.97
N ILE A 56 -2.35 2.20 0.65
CA ILE A 56 -1.15 2.64 -0.07
C ILE A 56 -1.27 4.16 -0.30
N PRO A 57 -0.38 4.97 0.27
CA PRO A 57 -0.46 6.41 0.11
C PRO A 57 -0.01 6.84 -1.29
N ARG A 58 -0.32 8.09 -1.67
CA ARG A 58 0.11 8.66 -2.95
C ARG A 58 1.64 8.67 -3.10
N VAL A 59 2.13 8.61 -4.34
CA VAL A 59 3.58 8.62 -4.67
C VAL A 59 4.34 9.75 -3.97
N ARG A 60 3.80 10.97 -3.94
CA ARG A 60 4.41 12.12 -3.23
C ARG A 60 4.60 11.90 -1.72
N VAL A 61 3.79 11.05 -1.10
CA VAL A 61 3.97 10.65 0.30
C VAL A 61 5.14 9.68 0.41
N MET A 62 5.17 8.66 -0.45
CA MET A 62 6.26 7.68 -0.49
C MET A 62 7.62 8.34 -0.77
N GLU A 63 7.67 9.34 -1.66
CA GLU A 63 8.86 10.16 -1.91
C GLU A 63 9.34 10.91 -0.66
N ARG A 64 8.43 11.45 0.15
CA ARG A 64 8.79 12.12 1.41
C ARG A 64 9.35 11.15 2.44
N PHE A 65 8.79 9.95 2.54
CA PHE A 65 9.36 8.89 3.36
C PHE A 65 10.74 8.45 2.86
N ALA A 66 10.89 8.25 1.55
CA ALA A 66 12.16 7.88 0.92
C ALA A 66 13.25 8.92 1.20
N HIS A 67 12.92 10.20 1.06
CA HIS A 67 13.81 11.30 1.39
C HIS A 67 14.18 11.32 2.88
N ALA A 68 13.21 11.19 3.79
CA ALA A 68 13.46 11.29 5.22
C ALA A 68 14.21 10.09 5.83
N LEU A 69 14.05 8.92 5.21
CA LEU A 69 14.71 7.67 5.59
C LEU A 69 15.99 7.41 4.78
N GLU A 70 16.38 8.34 3.88
CA GLU A 70 17.54 8.23 3.01
C GLU A 70 17.59 6.88 2.25
N THR A 71 16.44 6.46 1.72
CA THR A 71 16.30 5.20 0.98
C THR A 71 15.54 5.37 -0.35
N SER A 72 15.45 4.30 -1.14
CA SER A 72 14.70 4.27 -2.38
C SER A 72 13.18 4.29 -2.16
N ILE A 73 12.47 4.93 -3.10
CA ILE A 73 11.01 4.88 -3.15
C ILE A 73 10.47 3.44 -3.25
N THR A 74 11.24 2.53 -3.87
CA THR A 74 10.89 1.13 -4.02
C THR A 74 10.86 0.38 -2.68
N GLU A 75 11.82 0.66 -1.79
CA GLU A 75 11.86 0.04 -0.46
C GLU A 75 10.70 0.54 0.41
N VAL A 76 10.43 1.85 0.36
CA VAL A 76 9.28 2.47 1.03
C VAL A 76 7.96 1.93 0.49
N SER A 77 7.81 1.80 -0.83
CA SER A 77 6.58 1.28 -1.43
C SER A 77 6.32 -0.17 -1.03
N ARG A 78 7.38 -0.99 -0.91
CA ARG A 78 7.26 -2.37 -0.42
C ARG A 78 6.82 -2.42 1.04
N ALA A 79 7.36 -1.54 1.89
CA ALA A 79 6.96 -1.45 3.29
C ALA A 79 5.48 -1.04 3.44
N PHE A 80 5.02 -0.04 2.69
CA PHE A 80 3.59 0.34 2.68
C PHE A 80 2.69 -0.77 2.14
N ALA A 81 3.11 -1.47 1.09
CA ALA A 81 2.35 -2.58 0.54
C ALA A 81 2.21 -3.74 1.55
N ALA A 82 3.30 -4.07 2.27
CA ALA A 82 3.28 -5.11 3.30
C ALA A 82 2.40 -4.76 4.52
N ASP A 83 2.19 -3.47 4.79
CA ASP A 83 1.28 -2.97 5.85
C ASP A 83 -0.16 -2.77 5.38
N SER A 84 -0.41 -2.86 4.07
CA SER A 84 -1.73 -2.63 3.51
C SER A 84 -2.63 -3.85 3.68
N ARG A 85 -3.96 -3.63 3.77
CA ARG A 85 -4.96 -4.72 3.75
C ARG A 85 -5.17 -5.30 2.34
N LEU A 86 -4.40 -4.84 1.36
CA LEU A 86 -4.17 -5.66 0.19
C LEU A 86 -3.40 -6.86 0.71
N ALA A 87 -4.13 -7.94 0.96
CA ALA A 87 -3.56 -9.24 1.12
C ALA A 87 -2.71 -9.50 -0.14
N LEU A 88 -1.43 -9.16 -0.06
CA LEU A 88 -0.37 -9.93 -0.68
C LEU A 88 -0.28 -11.21 0.15
N ASP A 89 -1.38 -11.98 0.21
CA ASP A 89 -1.38 -13.32 0.77
C ASP A 89 -0.31 -14.05 -0.05
N ASP A 90 0.81 -14.32 0.62
CA ASP A 90 2.03 -14.91 0.05
C ASP A 90 2.77 -14.06 -1.01
N GLY A 91 3.13 -12.82 -0.65
CA GLY A 91 3.89 -11.93 -1.53
C GLY A 91 3.05 -11.45 -2.71
N PRO A 92 3.61 -10.71 -3.70
CA PRO A 92 2.88 -10.57 -4.95
C PRO A 92 2.75 -11.99 -5.51
N ALA A 93 1.53 -12.54 -5.45
CA ALA A 93 1.19 -13.68 -6.28
C ALA A 93 1.79 -13.42 -7.67
N PRO A 94 2.50 -14.39 -8.26
CA PRO A 94 3.10 -14.18 -9.57
C PRO A 94 2.00 -13.65 -10.49
N MET A 95 2.26 -12.47 -11.07
CA MET A 95 1.28 -11.81 -11.93
C MET A 95 0.73 -12.82 -12.92
N SER A 96 -0.59 -12.86 -13.08
CA SER A 96 -1.20 -13.70 -14.09
C SER A 96 -0.68 -13.33 -15.48
N GLY A 97 -0.80 -14.23 -16.46
CA GLY A 97 -0.40 -13.93 -17.83
C GLY A 97 -1.08 -12.66 -18.37
N GLU A 98 -2.34 -12.49 -18.02
CA GLU A 98 -3.16 -11.33 -18.37
C GLU A 98 -2.66 -10.04 -17.68
N GLU A 99 -2.24 -10.10 -16.42
CA GLU A 99 -1.67 -8.95 -15.71
C GLU A 99 -0.33 -8.53 -16.32
N ILE A 100 0.52 -9.49 -16.69
CA ILE A 100 1.78 -9.24 -17.38
C ILE A 100 1.52 -8.61 -18.76
N GLU A 101 0.56 -9.14 -19.51
CA GLU A 101 0.18 -8.63 -20.82
C GLU A 101 -0.37 -7.20 -20.73
N LEU A 102 -1.26 -6.93 -19.77
CA LEU A 102 -1.82 -5.60 -19.54
C LEU A 102 -0.73 -4.58 -19.19
N LEU A 103 0.22 -4.97 -18.32
CA LEU A 103 1.36 -4.13 -17.96
C LEU A 103 2.28 -3.88 -19.16
N ALA A 104 2.53 -4.91 -19.97
CA ALA A 104 3.35 -4.80 -21.18
C ALA A 104 2.70 -3.86 -22.21
N LEU A 105 1.39 -3.97 -22.43
CA LEU A 105 0.63 -3.07 -23.29
C LEU A 105 0.67 -1.64 -22.77
N PHE A 106 0.42 -1.43 -21.49
CA PHE A 106 0.43 -0.11 -20.87
C PHE A 106 1.80 0.59 -20.99
N ARG A 107 2.89 -0.15 -20.79
CA ARG A 107 4.26 0.39 -20.93
C ARG A 107 4.61 0.84 -22.34
N ARG A 108 3.97 0.26 -23.36
CA ARG A 108 4.16 0.61 -24.78
C ARG A 108 3.35 1.84 -25.20
N LEU A 109 2.40 2.30 -24.38
CA LEU A 109 1.68 3.54 -24.62
C LEU A 109 2.61 4.74 -24.39
N ASP A 110 2.48 5.74 -25.26
CA ASP A 110 3.08 7.05 -25.05
C ASP A 110 2.36 7.82 -23.92
N ASP A 111 2.95 8.94 -23.51
CA ASP A 111 2.43 9.74 -22.40
C ASP A 111 1.08 10.40 -22.70
N ALA A 112 0.70 10.57 -23.97
CA ALA A 112 -0.59 11.15 -24.35
C ALA A 112 -1.74 10.15 -24.14
N HIS A 113 -1.49 8.86 -24.32
CA HIS A 113 -2.52 7.82 -24.27
C HIS A 113 -2.63 7.11 -22.90
N ARG A 114 -1.61 7.17 -22.06
CA ARG A 114 -1.64 6.60 -20.69
C ARG A 114 -2.81 7.10 -19.82
N PRO A 115 -3.16 8.41 -19.80
CA PRO A 115 -4.30 8.90 -19.02
C PRO A 115 -5.63 8.27 -19.44
N MET A 116 -5.83 8.06 -20.74
CA MET A 116 -7.03 7.42 -21.28
C MET A 116 -7.14 5.96 -20.87
N ALA A 117 -6.03 5.20 -20.94
CA ALA A 117 -6.00 3.81 -20.50
C ALA A 117 -6.35 3.67 -19.00
N LEU A 118 -5.83 4.57 -18.15
CA LEU A 118 -6.18 4.61 -16.73
C LEU A 118 -7.66 4.93 -16.51
N ALA A 119 -8.23 5.88 -17.27
CA ALA A 119 -9.64 6.23 -17.17
C ALA A 119 -10.57 5.07 -17.56
N LEU A 120 -10.17 4.26 -18.56
CA LEU A 120 -10.93 3.07 -18.95
C LEU A 120 -10.94 2.01 -17.85
N VAL A 121 -9.76 1.70 -17.26
CA VAL A 121 -9.66 0.74 -16.16
C VAL A 121 -10.51 1.19 -14.96
N GLU A 122 -10.44 2.48 -14.60
CA GLU A 122 -11.25 3.04 -13.52
C GLU A 122 -12.76 3.01 -13.83
N THR A 123 -13.15 3.19 -15.09
CA THR A 123 -14.55 3.09 -15.51
C THR A 123 -15.09 1.68 -15.32
N VAL A 124 -14.32 0.67 -15.75
CA VAL A 124 -14.69 -0.74 -15.59
C VAL A 124 -14.79 -1.11 -14.10
N ARG A 125 -13.81 -0.66 -13.29
CA ARG A 125 -13.82 -0.87 -11.82
C ARG A 125 -15.09 -0.31 -11.19
N ARG A 126 -15.48 0.92 -11.53
CA ARG A 126 -16.72 1.54 -11.01
C ARG A 126 -17.99 0.81 -11.45
N GLN A 127 -18.02 0.27 -12.67
CA GLN A 127 -19.15 -0.53 -13.13
C GLN A 127 -19.28 -1.83 -12.33
N GLN A 128 -18.17 -2.48 -12.00
CA GLN A 128 -18.17 -3.67 -11.15
C GLN A 128 -18.67 -3.35 -9.72
N ASP A 129 -18.20 -2.24 -9.15
CA ASP A 129 -18.66 -1.76 -7.84
C ASP A 129 -20.17 -1.45 -7.86
N ALA A 130 -20.68 -0.83 -8.93
CA ALA A 130 -22.09 -0.48 -9.07
C ALA A 130 -23.01 -1.70 -9.32
N THR A 131 -22.46 -2.81 -9.82
CA THR A 131 -23.22 -4.04 -10.12
C THR A 131 -23.26 -5.00 -8.94
N THR A 132 -22.52 -4.72 -7.86
CA THR A 132 -22.59 -5.49 -6.61
C THR A 132 -23.70 -4.89 -5.73
N PRO A 133 -24.87 -5.56 -5.58
CA PRO A 133 -25.94 -5.01 -4.77
C PRO A 133 -25.53 -4.95 -3.28
N PRO A 134 -25.86 -3.86 -2.55
CA PRO A 134 -25.73 -3.84 -1.10
C PRO A 134 -26.80 -4.75 -0.50
N GLY A 135 -26.41 -5.97 -0.13
CA GLY A 135 -27.28 -6.91 0.57
C GLY A 135 -27.68 -8.12 -0.27
N ALA A 136 -26.79 -9.10 -0.35
CA ALA A 136 -27.18 -10.49 -0.49
C ALA A 136 -26.53 -11.24 0.69
N GLY A 137 -27.23 -11.22 1.83
CA GLY A 137 -26.79 -11.81 3.09
C GLY A 137 -27.61 -11.34 4.28
N THR A 138 -28.93 -11.46 4.20
CA THR A 138 -29.83 -11.58 5.36
C THR A 138 -30.06 -13.07 5.64
N ASP A 139 -30.28 -13.34 6.93
CA ASP A 139 -30.67 -14.59 7.62
C ASP A 139 -29.55 -15.50 8.11
#